data_AF-A0A699XHQ3-F1
#
_entry.id   AF-A0A699XHQ3-F1
#
_cell.length_a   1.000
_cell.length_b   1.000
_cell.length_c   1.000
_cell.angle_alpha   90.00
_cell.angle_beta   90.00
_cell.angle_gamma   90.00
#
_symmetry.space_group_name_H-M   'P 1'
#
loop_
_entity.id
_entity.type
_entity.pdbx_description
1 polymer ?
#
loop_
_entity_poly.entity_id
_entity_poly.type
_entity_poly.pdbx_seq_one_letter_code
_entity_poly.pdbx_strand_id
1 'polypeptide(L)' 'LVASAQWLSTHPRLEHPDDLSECEGILIRSPQTGRIRAWPLTHRSQEQSPLRLKARMTMSDSEAACRAATQGLGVAL' A
#
# COMPACT_ATOMS: atom_id res chain seq x y z
N LEU A 1 3.16 -5.00 2.79
CA LEU A 1 3.61 -3.85 1.98
C LEU A 1 4.69 -4.33 1.02
N VAL A 2 4.45 -4.19 -0.27
CA VAL A 2 5.37 -4.57 -1.35
C VAL A 2 5.31 -3.56 -2.49
N ALA A 3 6.44 -3.33 -3.15
CA ALA A 3 6.60 -2.49 -4.33
C ALA A 3 7.76 -3.04 -5.19
N SER A 4 7.82 -2.70 -6.48
CA SER A 4 8.96 -3.08 -7.30
C SER A 4 10.22 -2.28 -6.95
N ALA A 5 11.40 -2.84 -7.22
CA ALA A 5 12.67 -2.14 -7.05
C ALA A 5 12.77 -0.89 -7.92
N GLN A 6 12.19 -0.92 -9.12
CA GLN A 6 12.08 0.23 -10.01
C GLN A 6 11.25 1.34 -9.35
N TRP A 7 10.07 1.00 -8.80
CA TRP A 7 9.21 1.97 -8.12
C TRP A 7 9.96 2.61 -6.94
N LEU A 8 10.66 1.83 -6.13
CA LEU A 8 11.44 2.36 -4.99
C LEU A 8 12.60 3.27 -5.42
N SER A 9 13.18 3.04 -6.61
CA SER A 9 14.30 3.84 -7.11
C SER A 9 13.88 5.19 -7.67
N THR A 10 12.61 5.35 -8.06
CA THR A 10 12.07 6.60 -8.65
C THR A 10 11.30 7.47 -7.66
N HIS A 11 11.08 6.98 -6.43
CA HIS A 11 10.27 7.65 -5.41
C HIS A 11 11.13 8.10 -4.22
N PRO A 12 10.71 9.16 -3.50
CA PRO A 12 11.43 9.63 -2.32
C PRO A 12 11.53 8.54 -1.25
N ARG A 13 12.59 8.64 -0.45
CA ARG A 13 12.92 7.66 0.58
C ARG A 13 11.81 7.66 1.64
N LEU A 14 11.23 6.48 1.90
CA LEU A 14 10.24 6.28 2.95
C LEU A 14 10.97 6.07 4.28
N GLU A 15 11.00 7.09 5.13
CA GLU A 15 11.68 7.06 6.43
C GLU A 15 10.69 6.91 7.58
N HIS A 16 9.46 7.41 7.39
CA HIS A 16 8.36 7.36 8.33
C HIS A 16 7.11 6.71 7.72
N PRO A 17 6.27 6.04 8.52
CA PRO A 17 4.98 5.51 8.06
C PRO A 17 4.07 6.58 7.43
N ASP A 18 4.24 7.85 7.78
CA ASP A 18 3.44 8.94 7.22
C ASP A 18 3.79 9.26 5.76
N ASP A 19 5.03 8.96 5.33
CA ASP A 19 5.46 9.12 3.93
C ASP A 19 4.67 8.22 2.98
N LEU A 20 4.08 7.14 3.52
CA LEU A 20 3.19 6.26 2.75
C LEU A 20 1.93 7.00 2.26
N SER A 21 1.51 8.07 2.93
CA SER A 21 0.31 8.83 2.54
C SER A 21 0.40 9.44 1.14
N GLU A 22 1.62 9.75 0.69
CA GLU A 22 1.93 10.30 -0.64
C GLU A 22 2.09 9.18 -1.69
N CYS A 23 2.25 7.93 -1.25
CA CYS A 23 2.51 6.80 -2.12
C CYS A 23 1.26 6.32 -2.86
N GLU A 24 1.47 5.86 -4.09
CA GLU A 24 0.43 5.31 -4.94
C GLU A 24 -0.01 3.93 -4.45
N GLY A 25 -1.13 3.88 -3.74
CA GLY A 25 -1.66 2.67 -3.12
C GLY A 25 -2.47 1.80 -4.07
N ILE A 26 -2.18 0.50 -4.03
CA ILE A 26 -2.99 -0.58 -4.60
C ILE A 26 -3.74 -1.23 -3.43
N LEU A 27 -5.00 -0.83 -3.25
CA LEU A 27 -5.77 -1.17 -2.04
C LEU A 27 -6.68 -2.38 -2.26
N ILE A 28 -6.74 -3.27 -1.27
CA ILE A 28 -7.64 -4.41 -1.31
C ILE A 28 -9.04 -3.98 -0.90
N ARG A 29 -10.01 -4.20 -1.78
CA ARG A 29 -11.43 -3.99 -1.53
C ARG A 29 -12.16 -5.31 -1.39
N SER A 30 -13.17 -5.34 -0.53
CA SER A 30 -14.08 -6.48 -0.41
C SER A 30 -14.86 -6.66 -1.73
N PRO A 31 -14.89 -7.87 -2.32
CA PRO A 31 -15.70 -8.14 -3.51
C PRO A 31 -17.20 -7.92 -3.26
N GLN A 32 -17.67 -8.26 -2.06
CA GLN A 32 -19.10 -8.24 -1.70
C GLN A 32 -19.59 -6.85 -1.34
N THR A 33 -18.80 -6.08 -0.59
CA THR A 33 -19.25 -4.79 -0.01
C THR A 33 -18.56 -3.58 -0.62
N GLY A 34 -17.56 -3.78 -1.48
CA GLY A 34 -16.73 -2.71 -2.04
C GLY A 34 -15.84 -1.97 -1.03
N ARG A 35 -15.94 -2.30 0.26
CA ARG A 35 -15.19 -1.64 1.34
C ARG A 35 -13.70 -1.89 1.16
N ILE A 36 -12.92 -0.81 1.15
CA ILE A 36 -11.47 -0.87 1.22
C ILE A 36 -11.07 -1.24 2.65
N ARG A 37 -10.20 -2.25 2.80
CA ARG A 37 -9.68 -2.63 4.11
C ARG A 37 -8.58 -1.65 4.53
N ALA A 38 -8.77 -0.99 5.66
CA ALA A 38 -7.72 -0.25 6.35
C ALA A 38 -6.99 -1.20 7.30
N TRP A 39 -5.66 -1.13 7.30
CA TRP A 39 -4.81 -1.95 8.16
C TRP A 39 -3.95 -1.05 9.02
N PRO A 40 -3.97 -1.16 10.36
CA PRO A 40 -3.08 -0.38 11.20
C PRO A 40 -1.64 -0.89 11.07
N LEU A 41 -0.68 0.04 10.99
CA LEU A 41 0.74 -0.26 11.18
C LEU A 41 1.04 -0.22 12.67
N THR A 42 1.77 -1.22 13.15
CA THR A 42 2.24 -1.25 14.54
C THR A 42 3.72 -0.94 14.57
N HIS A 43 4.08 0.12 15.29
CA HIS A 43 5.47 0.52 15.47
C HIS A 43 6.17 -0.38 16.49
N ARG A 44 7.51 -0.36 16.52
CA ARG A 44 8.31 -1.13 17.51
C ARG A 44 7.98 -0.78 18.96
N SER A 45 7.49 0.44 19.20
CA SER A 45 7.01 0.93 20.50
C SER A 45 5.59 0.47 20.85
N GLN A 46 4.98 -0.41 20.05
CA GLN A 46 3.56 -0.83 20.13
C GLN A 46 2.52 0.26 19.83
N GLU A 47 2.96 1.45 19.41
CA GLU A 47 2.06 2.48 18.92
C GLU A 47 1.42 2.05 17.58
N GLN A 48 0.12 2.24 17.45
CA GLN A 48 -0.62 1.95 16.22
C GLN A 48 -0.88 3.24 15.46
N SER A 49 -0.59 3.23 14.17
CA SER A 49 -0.94 4.31 13.24
C SER A 49 -1.73 3.76 12.05
N PRO A 50 -2.69 4.52 11.50
CA PRO A 50 -3.42 4.07 10.32
C PRO A 50 -2.47 4.01 9.11
N LEU A 51 -2.48 2.90 8.36
CA LEU A 51 -1.86 2.88 7.03
C LEU A 51 -2.66 3.80 6.11
N ARG A 52 -2.06 4.93 5.75
CA ARG A 52 -2.59 5.85 4.75
C ARG A 52 -1.77 5.69 3.49
N LEU A 53 -2.45 5.40 2.39
CA LEU A 53 -1.90 5.37 1.04
C LEU A 53 -2.87 6.15 0.15
N LYS A 54 -2.34 6.88 -0.84
CA LYS A 54 -3.17 7.54 -1.84
C LYS A 54 -3.75 6.48 -2.79
N ALA A 55 -5.05 6.22 -2.71
CA ALA A 55 -5.70 5.20 -3.53
C ALA A 55 -5.53 5.51 -5.03
N ARG A 56 -4.68 4.75 -5.73
CA ARG A 56 -4.51 4.82 -7.20
C ARG A 56 -5.26 3.68 -7.88
N MET A 57 -5.29 2.51 -7.25
CA MET A 57 -6.01 1.34 -7.75
C MET A 57 -6.68 0.59 -6.59
N THR A 58 -7.77 -0.12 -6.89
CA THR A 58 -8.37 -1.07 -5.96
C THR A 58 -8.51 -2.43 -6.61
N MET A 59 -8.15 -3.48 -5.88
CA MET A 59 -8.22 -4.86 -6.35
C MET A 59 -8.99 -5.71 -5.35
N SER A 60 -9.65 -6.75 -5.84
CA SER A 60 -10.42 -7.67 -5.00
C SER A 60 -9.59 -8.87 -4.53
N ASP A 61 -8.36 -8.99 -5.01
CA ASP A 61 -7.47 -10.14 -4.84
C ASP A 61 -6.04 -9.67 -4.53
N SER A 62 -5.39 -10.33 -3.57
CA SER A 62 -4.04 -9.99 -3.11
C SER A 62 -2.96 -10.39 -4.12
N GLU A 63 -3.16 -11.48 -4.87
CA GLU A 63 -2.19 -11.92 -5.88
C GLU A 63 -2.13 -10.93 -7.05
N ALA A 64 -3.28 -10.45 -7.51
CA ALA A 64 -3.40 -9.42 -8.52
C ALA A 64 -2.75 -8.09 -8.06
N ALA A 65 -2.95 -7.71 -6.79
CA ALA A 65 -2.31 -6.52 -6.22
C ALA A 65 -0.78 -6.66 -6.16
N CYS A 66 -0.28 -7.82 -5.76
CA CYS A 66 1.16 -8.10 -5.75
C CYS A 66 1.75 -8.03 -7.16
N ARG A 67 1.10 -8.66 -8.16
CA ARG A 67 1.54 -8.59 -9.56
C ARG A 67 1.58 -7.15 -10.10
N ALA A 68 0.61 -6.32 -9.73
CA ALA A 68 0.60 -4.91 -10.10
C ALA A 68 1.76 -4.15 -9.44
N ALA A 69 2.03 -4.40 -8.15
CA ALA A 69 3.17 -3.82 -7.46
C ALA A 69 4.51 -4.25 -8.06
N THR A 70 4.68 -5.52 -8.45
CA THR A 70 5.89 -6.03 -9.13
C THR A 70 6.12 -5.34 -10.48
N GLN A 71 5.06 -4.96 -11.18
CA GLN A 71 5.12 -4.19 -12.43
C GLN A 71 5.40 -2.69 -12.21
N GLY A 72 5.59 -2.25 -10.95
CA GLY A 72 5.89 -0.86 -10.62
C GLY A 72 4.69 0.09 -10.68
N LEU A 73 3.47 -0.44 -10.56
CA LEU A 73 2.24 0.35 -10.62
C LEU A 73 1.87 1.02 -9.28
N GLY A 74 2.64 0.77 -8.22
CA GLY A 74 2.40 1.32 -6.89
C GLY A 74 2.86 0.41 -5.75
N VAL A 75 2.36 0.72 -4.56
CA VAL A 75 2.58 -0.02 -3.31
C VAL A 75 1.32 -0.82 -2.98
N ALA A 76 1.46 -2.14 -2.86
CA ALA A 76 0.39 -3.02 -2.40
C ALA A 76 0.59 -3.41 -0.95
N LEU A 77 -0.50 -3.77 -0.26
CA LEU A 77 -0.43 -4.36 1.08
C LEU A 77 -0.12 -5.86 1.03
#